data_AF-A0AAW4P9A4-F1
#
_entry.id   AF-A0AAW4P9A4-F1
#
_cell.length_a   1.000
_cell.length_b   1.000
_cell.length_c   1.000
_cell.angle_alpha   90.00
_cell.angle_beta   90.00
_cell.angle_gamma   90.00
#
_symmetry.space_group_name_H-M   'P 1'
#
loop_
_entity.id
_entity.type
_entity.pdbx_description
1 polymer ?
#
loop_
_entity_poly.entity_id
_entity_poly.type
_entity_poly.pdbx_seq_one_letter_code
_entity_poly.pdbx_strand_id
1 'polypeptide(L)'
;MFQEAINYPRNSDSALKNVVIGGLLLVFSVLLVPTFLVMGYVVRSLRSILGGVEEPPEFDEWGELLVDGLKAFAIGFAYSLLPVAVVAVAVFAGGLTLGIGGNGTGSGLVVGLIFLLTALLVTVVSLAIAYVIPAAIVAWVRTDSLGAAFSPREIRQLAFSRTYATGWLVALGISLLASVVVGALNAVVVGAVLVPFVVFYANVAGVHAIGSAVREMPAVEDGPDAPTGQPVA
;
A
#
# COMPACT_ATOMS: atom_id res chain seq x y z
N MET A 1 5.30 -18.78 -5.75
CA MET A 1 4.88 -17.45 -5.22
C MET A 1 5.33 -17.13 -3.79
N PHE A 2 4.83 -17.75 -2.72
CA PHE A 2 5.22 -17.35 -1.34
C PHE A 2 6.73 -17.48 -1.07
N GLN A 3 7.33 -18.62 -1.45
CA GLN A 3 8.77 -18.85 -1.30
C GLN A 3 9.61 -17.92 -2.17
N GLU A 4 9.19 -17.69 -3.43
CA GLU A 4 9.83 -16.70 -4.32
C GLU A 4 9.79 -15.30 -3.71
N ALA A 5 8.64 -14.87 -3.20
CA ALA A 5 8.46 -13.56 -2.59
C ALA A 5 9.37 -13.35 -1.37
N ILE A 6 9.52 -14.36 -0.50
CA ILE A 6 10.45 -14.29 0.63
C ILE A 6 11.90 -14.32 0.18
N ASN A 7 12.24 -15.00 -0.91
CA ASN A 7 13.61 -15.06 -1.41
C ASN A 7 14.01 -13.82 -2.22
N TYR A 8 13.04 -13.12 -2.83
CA TYR A 8 13.28 -11.98 -3.71
C TYR A 8 14.21 -10.91 -3.13
N PRO A 9 14.06 -10.43 -1.87
CA PRO A 9 14.98 -9.45 -1.31
C PRO A 9 16.45 -9.92 -1.18
N ARG A 10 16.71 -11.23 -1.34
CA ARG A 10 18.04 -11.84 -1.31
C ARG A 10 18.58 -12.21 -2.69
N ASN A 11 17.77 -12.08 -3.74
CA ASN A 11 18.13 -12.44 -5.10
C ASN A 11 18.97 -11.34 -5.79
N SER A 12 19.95 -10.76 -5.10
CA SER A 12 20.94 -9.87 -5.71
C SER A 12 22.24 -9.84 -4.90
N ASP A 13 23.33 -9.51 -5.58
CA ASP A 13 24.64 -9.32 -4.94
C ASP A 13 24.61 -8.13 -3.94
N SER A 14 23.74 -7.16 -4.19
CA SER A 14 23.51 -5.98 -3.35
C SER A 14 22.43 -6.18 -2.28
N ALA A 15 21.92 -7.41 -2.06
CA ALA A 15 20.83 -7.68 -1.13
C ALA A 15 21.08 -7.16 0.29
N LEU A 16 22.26 -7.44 0.85
CA LEU A 16 22.63 -6.97 2.19
C LEU A 16 22.68 -5.43 2.24
N LYS A 17 23.30 -4.80 1.23
CA LYS A 17 23.38 -3.34 1.11
C LYS A 17 21.97 -2.72 1.08
N ASN A 18 21.06 -3.26 0.28
CA ASN A 18 19.70 -2.76 0.16
C ASN A 18 18.91 -2.92 1.46
N VAL A 19 18.99 -4.08 2.11
CA VAL A 19 18.31 -4.29 3.40
C VAL A 19 18.87 -3.38 4.49
N VAL A 20 20.18 -3.17 4.51
CA VAL A 20 20.82 -2.27 5.48
C VAL A 20 20.39 -0.82 5.25
N ILE A 21 20.44 -0.34 4.00
CA ILE A 21 20.02 1.03 3.66
C ILE A 21 18.53 1.20 3.98
N GLY A 22 17.67 0.30 3.52
CA GLY A 22 16.23 0.36 3.77
C GLY A 22 15.88 0.31 5.26
N GLY A 23 16.54 -0.54 6.03
CA GLY A 23 16.40 -0.61 7.48
C GLY A 23 16.84 0.68 8.18
N LEU A 24 17.98 1.25 7.80
CA LEU A 24 18.45 2.54 8.34
C LEU A 24 17.50 3.68 7.99
N LEU A 25 16.98 3.74 6.76
CA LEU A 25 15.98 4.73 6.39
C LEU A 25 14.72 4.61 7.24
N LEU A 26 14.28 3.39 7.57
CA LEU A 26 13.15 3.18 8.49
C LEU A 26 13.49 3.57 9.93
N VAL A 27 14.73 3.41 10.41
CA VAL A 27 15.17 3.96 11.71
C VAL A 27 15.03 5.49 11.72
N PHE A 28 15.44 6.15 10.64
CA PHE A 28 15.36 7.60 10.50
C PHE A 28 14.00 8.11 9.97
N SER A 29 12.97 7.26 9.90
CA SER A 29 11.63 7.61 9.38
C SER A 29 10.95 8.76 10.13
N VAL A 30 11.36 9.02 11.38
CA VAL A 30 10.92 10.18 12.18
C VAL A 30 11.20 11.53 11.49
N LEU A 31 12.18 11.57 10.57
CA LEU A 31 12.54 12.76 9.78
C LEU A 31 11.65 12.96 8.55
N LEU A 32 10.66 12.10 8.31
CA LEU A 32 9.74 12.07 7.16
C LEU A 32 10.39 11.77 5.81
N VAL A 33 11.48 12.45 5.45
CA VAL A 33 12.18 12.26 4.16
C VAL A 33 12.59 10.80 3.94
N PRO A 34 13.19 10.09 4.91
CA PRO A 34 13.55 8.68 4.74
C PRO A 34 12.35 7.76 4.46
N THR A 35 11.18 8.09 4.99
CA THR A 35 9.94 7.34 4.75
C THR A 35 9.56 7.36 3.27
N PHE A 36 9.64 8.52 2.62
CA PHE A 36 9.37 8.63 1.19
C PHE A 36 10.39 7.85 0.36
N LEU A 37 11.67 7.85 0.74
CA LEU A 37 12.69 7.06 0.04
C LEU A 37 12.39 5.56 0.09
N VAL A 38 11.95 5.04 1.24
CA VAL A 38 11.54 3.63 1.37
C VAL A 38 10.31 3.33 0.52
N MET A 39 9.29 4.20 0.54
CA MET A 39 8.11 4.04 -0.32
C MET A 39 8.49 4.03 -1.80
N GLY A 40 9.37 4.95 -2.21
CA GLY A 40 9.90 5.01 -3.58
C GLY A 40 10.63 3.73 -3.97
N TYR A 41 11.42 3.15 -3.06
CA TYR A 41 12.11 1.89 -3.31
C TYR A 41 11.13 0.73 -3.49
N VAL A 42 10.07 0.67 -2.69
CA VAL A 42 9.01 -0.35 -2.84
C VAL A 42 8.31 -0.21 -4.20
N VAL A 43 8.03 1.02 -4.63
CA VAL A 43 7.47 1.30 -5.97
C VAL A 43 8.44 0.93 -7.08
N ARG A 44 9.72 1.27 -6.96
CA ARG A 44 10.75 0.88 -7.93
C ARG A 44 10.86 -0.64 -8.04
N SER A 45 10.84 -1.34 -6.90
CA SER A 45 10.82 -2.80 -6.87
C SER A 45 9.61 -3.34 -7.64
N LEU A 46 8.41 -2.79 -7.37
CA LEU A 46 7.20 -3.16 -8.12
C LEU A 46 7.36 -2.95 -9.63
N ARG A 47 7.92 -1.81 -10.04
CA ARG A 47 8.18 -1.48 -11.45
C ARG A 47 9.13 -2.49 -12.09
N SER A 48 10.23 -2.83 -11.41
CA SER A 48 11.17 -3.87 -11.85
C SER A 48 10.50 -5.24 -12.01
N ILE A 49 9.68 -5.64 -11.03
CA ILE A 49 8.95 -6.93 -11.05
C ILE A 49 7.96 -6.99 -12.21
N LEU A 50 7.19 -5.91 -12.44
CA LEU A 50 6.24 -5.82 -13.55
C LEU A 50 6.95 -5.79 -14.90
N GLY A 51 8.12 -5.13 -14.99
CA GLY A 51 9.01 -5.15 -16.16
C GLY A 51 9.75 -6.48 -16.35
N GLY A 52 9.66 -7.37 -15.37
CA GLY A 52 10.15 -8.74 -15.44
C GLY A 52 11.57 -8.99 -14.99
N VAL A 53 12.14 -8.04 -14.27
CA VAL A 53 13.44 -8.14 -13.63
C VAL A 53 13.30 -8.93 -12.33
N GLU A 54 14.05 -10.03 -12.21
CA GLU A 54 13.98 -10.95 -11.07
C GLU A 54 14.83 -10.50 -9.86
N GLU A 55 15.73 -9.54 -10.08
CA GLU A 55 16.60 -8.99 -9.05
C GLU A 55 15.99 -7.70 -8.43
N PRO A 56 16.10 -7.50 -7.11
CA PRO A 56 15.69 -6.26 -6.47
C PRO A 56 16.59 -5.09 -6.91
N PRO A 57 16.01 -3.89 -7.18
CA PRO A 57 16.76 -2.73 -7.63
C PRO A 57 17.74 -2.25 -6.57
N GLU A 58 18.75 -1.46 -6.97
CA GLU A 58 19.64 -0.82 -6.01
C GLU A 58 19.06 0.48 -5.43
N PHE A 59 19.61 0.93 -4.29
CA PHE A 59 19.40 2.29 -3.79
C PHE A 59 20.33 3.27 -4.52
N ASP A 60 19.91 3.64 -5.72
CA ASP A 60 20.49 4.68 -6.56
C ASP A 60 19.43 5.72 -6.91
N GLU A 61 19.83 6.77 -7.64
CA GLU A 61 18.89 7.76 -8.20
C GLU A 61 17.89 8.29 -7.14
N TRP A 62 18.41 8.67 -5.98
CA TRP A 62 17.64 9.03 -4.78
C TRP A 62 16.55 10.08 -5.02
N GLY A 63 16.76 10.99 -5.98
CA GLY A 63 15.76 11.98 -6.38
C GLY A 63 14.50 11.34 -6.96
N GLU A 64 14.66 10.31 -7.80
CA GLU A 64 13.52 9.57 -8.36
C GLU A 64 12.81 8.74 -7.29
N LEU A 65 13.57 8.08 -6.41
CA LEU A 65 13.00 7.38 -5.25
C LEU A 65 12.15 8.34 -4.40
N LEU A 66 12.64 9.55 -4.15
CA LEU A 66 11.89 10.54 -3.38
C LEU A 66 10.59 10.93 -4.08
N VAL A 67 10.65 11.20 -5.38
CA VAL A 67 9.48 11.59 -6.20
C VAL A 67 8.44 10.47 -6.26
N ASP A 68 8.86 9.24 -6.52
CA ASP A 68 7.96 8.08 -6.57
C ASP A 68 7.38 7.74 -5.20
N GLY A 69 8.17 7.93 -4.13
CA GLY A 69 7.68 7.87 -2.75
C GLY A 69 6.62 8.91 -2.44
N LEU A 70 6.81 10.14 -2.89
CA LEU A 70 5.84 11.23 -2.70
C LEU A 70 4.54 10.98 -3.48
N LYS A 71 4.63 10.42 -4.69
CA LYS A 71 3.49 9.99 -5.50
C LYS A 71 2.71 8.86 -4.82
N ALA A 72 3.40 7.82 -4.34
CA ALA A 72 2.78 6.73 -3.59
C ALA A 72 2.11 7.22 -2.31
N PHE A 73 2.76 8.13 -1.59
CA PHE A 73 2.16 8.79 -0.43
C PHE A 73 0.93 9.60 -0.82
N ALA A 74 0.95 10.38 -1.90
CA ALA A 74 -0.20 11.16 -2.34
C ALA A 74 -1.40 10.26 -2.67
N ILE A 75 -1.17 9.11 -3.29
CA ILE A 75 -2.20 8.09 -3.52
C ILE A 75 -2.77 7.60 -2.18
N GLY A 76 -1.91 7.09 -1.29
CA GLY A 76 -2.34 6.59 0.02
C GLY A 76 -3.06 7.65 0.86
N PHE A 77 -2.56 8.89 0.84
CA PHE A 77 -3.14 10.03 1.52
C PHE A 77 -4.54 10.36 0.98
N ALA A 78 -4.71 10.45 -0.35
CA ALA A 78 -6.01 10.69 -0.96
C ALA A 78 -7.04 9.63 -0.57
N TYR A 79 -6.66 8.35 -0.56
CA TYR A 79 -7.53 7.27 -0.08
C TYR A 79 -7.85 7.38 1.42
N SER A 80 -6.87 7.78 2.25
CA SER A 80 -7.04 7.93 3.69
C SER A 80 -8.02 9.04 4.10
N LEU A 81 -8.30 10.01 3.21
CA LEU A 81 -9.29 11.05 3.47
C LEU A 81 -10.71 10.49 3.61
N LEU A 82 -11.00 9.33 3.02
CA LEU A 82 -12.33 8.74 3.04
C LEU A 82 -12.77 8.32 4.46
N PRO A 83 -12.02 7.52 5.23
CA PRO A 83 -12.38 7.20 6.62
C PRO A 83 -12.35 8.44 7.52
N VAL A 84 -11.44 9.39 7.28
CA VAL A 84 -11.40 10.66 8.02
C VAL A 84 -12.69 11.46 7.81
N ALA A 85 -13.19 11.55 6.57
CA ALA A 85 -14.45 12.20 6.27
C ALA A 85 -15.63 11.52 6.96
N VAL A 86 -15.66 10.18 7.00
CA VAL A 86 -16.70 9.41 7.71
C VAL A 86 -16.69 9.74 9.21
N VAL A 87 -15.52 9.76 9.85
CA VAL A 87 -15.39 10.15 11.26
C VAL A 87 -15.83 11.60 11.47
N ALA A 88 -15.44 12.52 10.58
CA ALA A 88 -15.81 13.93 10.69
C ALA A 88 -17.34 14.13 10.63
N VAL A 89 -18.02 13.42 9.71
CA VAL A 89 -19.48 13.44 9.62
C VAL A 89 -20.13 12.90 10.89
N ALA A 90 -19.60 11.82 11.46
CA ALA A 90 -20.13 11.23 12.68
C ALA A 90 -19.93 12.13 13.91
N VAL A 91 -18.76 12.75 14.05
CA VAL A 91 -18.49 13.72 15.12
C VAL A 91 -19.43 14.90 14.99
N PHE A 92 -19.65 15.42 13.78
CA PHE A 92 -20.60 16.49 13.53
C PHE A 92 -22.04 16.09 13.90
N ALA A 93 -22.50 14.92 13.48
CA ALA A 93 -23.83 14.40 13.81
C ALA A 93 -24.01 14.15 15.32
N GLY A 94 -22.99 13.61 15.99
CA GLY A 94 -22.96 13.43 17.45
C GLY A 94 -23.01 14.76 18.21
N GLY A 95 -22.26 15.76 17.73
CA GLY A 95 -22.29 17.11 18.30
C GLY A 95 -23.65 17.79 18.16
N LEU A 96 -24.29 17.68 16.99
CA LEU A 96 -25.64 18.22 16.74
C LEU A 96 -26.70 17.55 17.63
N THR A 97 -26.63 16.23 17.79
CA THR A 97 -27.60 15.49 18.63
C THR A 97 -27.50 15.89 20.10
N LEU A 98 -26.29 16.08 20.64
CA LEU A 98 -26.11 16.62 21.98
C LEU A 98 -26.54 18.09 22.11
N GLY A 99 -26.25 18.92 21.10
CA GLY A 99 -26.55 20.34 21.11
C GLY A 99 -28.04 20.67 20.99
N ILE A 100 -28.80 19.89 20.22
CA ILE A 100 -30.25 20.11 19.99
C ILE A 100 -31.09 19.29 20.96
N GLY A 101 -30.70 18.04 21.27
CA GLY A 101 -31.46 17.10 22.07
C GLY A 101 -31.30 17.25 23.59
N GLY A 102 -30.36 18.10 24.04
CA GLY A 102 -30.03 18.27 25.45
C GLY A 102 -29.32 17.05 26.06
N ASN A 103 -28.94 17.18 27.34
CA ASN A 103 -28.06 16.21 28.04
C ASN A 103 -28.83 15.05 28.72
N GLY A 104 -29.96 14.63 28.13
CA GLY A 104 -30.76 13.52 28.67
C GLY A 104 -30.16 12.15 28.34
N THR A 105 -30.46 11.13 29.17
CA THR A 105 -29.99 9.74 28.98
C THR A 105 -30.29 9.18 27.58
N GLY A 106 -31.42 9.56 26.97
CA GLY A 106 -31.78 9.17 25.60
C GLY A 106 -30.85 9.77 24.52
N SER A 107 -30.39 11.00 24.70
CA SER A 107 -29.44 11.67 23.79
C SER A 107 -28.06 10.99 23.84
N GLY A 108 -27.60 10.63 25.04
CA GLY A 108 -26.36 9.88 25.22
C GLY A 108 -26.37 8.50 24.54
N LEU A 109 -27.50 7.78 24.59
CA LEU A 109 -27.64 6.48 23.92
C LEU A 109 -27.60 6.61 22.39
N VAL A 110 -28.26 7.64 21.82
CA VAL A 110 -28.25 7.89 20.37
C VAL A 110 -26.84 8.23 19.89
N VAL A 111 -26.14 9.10 20.61
CA VAL A 111 -24.76 9.48 20.28
C VAL A 111 -23.83 8.27 20.38
N GLY A 112 -23.96 7.47 21.44
CA GLY A 112 -23.21 6.22 21.59
C GLY A 112 -23.42 5.26 20.42
N LEU A 113 -24.67 5.12 19.95
CA LEU A 113 -24.99 4.29 18.79
C LEU A 113 -24.40 4.85 17.49
N ILE A 114 -24.43 6.17 17.27
CA ILE A 114 -23.79 6.83 16.12
C ILE A 114 -22.29 6.50 16.08
N PHE A 115 -21.60 6.66 17.21
CA PHE A 115 -20.16 6.39 17.28
C PHE A 115 -19.84 4.90 17.10
N LEU A 116 -20.65 4.00 17.65
CA LEU A 116 -20.48 2.56 17.48
C LEU A 116 -20.61 2.14 16.01
N LEU A 117 -21.68 2.58 15.34
CA LEU A 117 -21.91 2.30 13.92
C LEU A 117 -20.83 2.93 13.03
N THR A 118 -20.40 4.15 13.39
CA THR A 118 -19.30 4.83 12.70
C THR A 118 -18.00 4.06 12.85
N ALA A 119 -17.65 3.58 14.06
CA ALA A 119 -16.44 2.81 14.30
C ALA A 119 -16.43 1.52 13.47
N LEU A 120 -17.57 0.83 13.38
CA LEU A 120 -17.73 -0.35 12.52
C LEU A 120 -17.55 0.02 11.04
N LEU A 121 -18.21 1.07 10.57
CA LEU A 121 -18.12 1.54 9.19
C LEU A 121 -16.68 1.93 8.82
N VAL A 122 -16.01 2.71 9.66
CA VAL A 122 -14.61 3.13 9.47
C VAL A 122 -13.69 1.93 9.43
N THR A 123 -13.91 0.92 10.26
CA THR A 123 -13.13 -0.32 10.23
C THR A 123 -13.28 -1.04 8.89
N VAL A 124 -14.51 -1.21 8.40
CA VAL A 124 -14.79 -1.86 7.11
C VAL A 124 -14.20 -1.05 5.95
N VAL A 125 -14.39 0.27 5.94
CA VAL A 125 -13.86 1.17 4.91
C VAL A 125 -12.33 1.16 4.90
N SER A 126 -11.70 1.21 6.08
CA SER A 126 -10.23 1.18 6.20
C SER A 126 -9.65 -0.14 5.69
N LEU A 127 -10.31 -1.26 5.97
CA LEU A 127 -9.89 -2.57 5.47
C LEU A 127 -10.04 -2.67 3.94
N ALA A 128 -11.14 -2.15 3.40
CA ALA A 128 -11.33 -2.07 1.95
C ALA A 128 -10.25 -1.20 1.29
N ILE A 129 -9.91 -0.06 1.90
CA ILE A 129 -8.84 0.82 1.41
C ILE A 129 -7.47 0.13 1.50
N ALA A 130 -7.17 -0.59 2.58
CA ALA A 130 -5.93 -1.35 2.71
C ALA A 130 -5.77 -2.43 1.61
N TYR A 131 -6.89 -2.98 1.12
CA TYR A 131 -6.90 -3.87 -0.03
C TYR A 131 -6.78 -3.14 -1.38
N VAL A 132 -7.32 -1.92 -1.49
CA VAL A 132 -7.35 -1.14 -2.74
C VAL A 132 -6.06 -0.35 -2.98
N ILE A 133 -5.35 0.12 -1.95
CA ILE A 133 -4.13 0.93 -2.12
C ILE A 133 -3.05 0.21 -2.95
N PRO A 134 -2.70 -1.07 -2.69
CA PRO A 134 -1.70 -1.75 -3.52
C PRO A 134 -2.17 -1.88 -4.97
N ALA A 135 -3.47 -2.11 -5.20
CA ALA A 135 -4.04 -2.13 -6.54
C ALA A 135 -3.92 -0.76 -7.23
N ALA A 136 -4.18 0.34 -6.52
CA ALA A 136 -4.02 1.70 -7.04
C ALA A 136 -2.56 2.00 -7.42
N ILE A 137 -1.59 1.58 -6.60
CA ILE A 137 -0.16 1.72 -6.91
C ILE A 137 0.20 0.90 -8.15
N VAL A 138 -0.25 -0.35 -8.23
CA VAL A 138 -0.03 -1.21 -9.40
C VAL A 138 -0.63 -0.61 -10.67
N ALA A 139 -1.86 -0.07 -10.61
CA ALA A 139 -2.48 0.61 -11.74
C ALA A 139 -1.62 1.80 -12.21
N TRP A 140 -1.19 2.65 -11.29
CA TRP A 140 -0.29 3.77 -11.61
C TRP A 140 1.03 3.29 -12.24
N VAL A 141 1.69 2.29 -11.67
CA VAL A 141 2.98 1.80 -12.18
C VAL A 141 2.83 1.13 -13.55
N ARG A 142 1.72 0.43 -13.81
CA ARG A 142 1.48 -0.24 -15.10
C ARG A 142 1.19 0.75 -16.23
N THR A 143 0.50 1.86 -15.94
CA THR A 143 0.09 2.82 -16.96
C THR A 143 0.94 4.10 -16.98
N ASP A 144 1.93 4.21 -16.09
CA ASP A 144 2.74 5.41 -15.84
C ASP A 144 1.92 6.70 -15.63
N SER A 145 0.66 6.58 -15.18
CA SER A 145 -0.27 7.69 -15.01
C SER A 145 -0.87 7.68 -13.61
N LEU A 146 -0.66 8.76 -12.85
CA LEU A 146 -1.22 8.89 -11.50
C LEU A 146 -2.75 8.86 -11.50
N GLY A 147 -3.40 9.25 -12.61
CA GLY A 147 -4.85 9.18 -12.75
C GLY A 147 -5.37 7.75 -12.70
N ALA A 148 -4.59 6.77 -13.16
CA ALA A 148 -4.97 5.36 -13.14
C ALA A 148 -5.11 4.81 -11.71
N ALA A 149 -4.36 5.36 -10.75
CA ALA A 149 -4.50 5.01 -9.33
C ALA A 149 -5.91 5.29 -8.79
N PHE A 150 -6.67 6.19 -9.43
CA PHE A 150 -8.02 6.57 -9.02
C PHE A 150 -9.10 6.13 -10.02
N SER A 151 -8.73 5.40 -11.07
CA SER A 151 -9.66 4.93 -12.09
C SER A 151 -10.49 3.76 -11.56
N PRO A 152 -11.83 3.90 -11.44
CA PRO A 152 -12.67 2.80 -10.97
C PRO A 152 -12.59 1.56 -11.86
N ARG A 153 -12.32 1.74 -13.17
CA ARG A 153 -12.16 0.65 -14.13
C ARG A 153 -10.92 -0.18 -13.83
N GLU A 154 -9.77 0.48 -13.71
CA GLU A 154 -8.48 -0.15 -13.38
C GLU A 154 -8.54 -0.88 -12.04
N ILE A 155 -9.00 -0.16 -11.01
CA ILE A 155 -9.10 -0.70 -9.65
C ILE A 155 -10.03 -1.90 -9.62
N ARG A 156 -11.20 -1.84 -10.28
CA ARG A 156 -12.15 -2.96 -10.28
C ARG A 156 -11.56 -4.17 -11.00
N GLN A 157 -10.91 -4.00 -12.14
CA GLN A 157 -10.29 -5.11 -12.86
C GLN A 157 -9.21 -5.78 -12.00
N LEU A 158 -8.40 -4.98 -11.33
CA LEU A 158 -7.32 -5.51 -10.51
C LEU A 158 -7.84 -6.12 -9.20
N ALA A 159 -8.61 -5.35 -8.41
CA ALA A 159 -9.10 -5.74 -7.10
C ALA A 159 -10.05 -6.97 -7.13
N PHE A 160 -10.82 -7.16 -8.21
CA PHE A 160 -11.71 -8.32 -8.35
C PHE A 160 -11.07 -9.50 -9.09
N SER A 161 -9.83 -9.38 -9.56
CA SER A 161 -9.12 -10.50 -10.15
C SER A 161 -8.67 -11.50 -9.08
N ARG A 162 -8.84 -12.80 -9.37
CA ARG A 162 -8.39 -13.86 -8.46
C ARG A 162 -6.87 -13.82 -8.25
N THR A 163 -6.12 -13.49 -9.30
CA THR A 163 -4.66 -13.42 -9.28
C THR A 163 -4.15 -12.27 -8.42
N TYR A 164 -4.78 -11.09 -8.44
CA TYR A 164 -4.42 -10.04 -7.48
C TYR A 164 -4.75 -10.45 -6.04
N ALA A 165 -5.94 -11.03 -5.83
CA ALA A 165 -6.37 -11.46 -4.51
C ALA A 165 -5.39 -12.48 -3.90
N THR A 166 -4.90 -13.44 -4.69
CA THR A 166 -3.88 -14.41 -4.21
C THR A 166 -2.55 -13.73 -3.92
N GLY A 167 -2.08 -12.81 -4.77
CA GLY A 167 -0.86 -12.02 -4.52
C GLY A 167 -0.95 -11.20 -3.22
N TRP A 168 -2.08 -10.52 -3.03
CA TRP A 168 -2.36 -9.76 -1.82
C TRP A 168 -2.45 -10.65 -0.57
N LEU A 169 -3.09 -11.83 -0.66
CA LEU A 169 -3.14 -12.79 0.46
C LEU A 169 -1.76 -13.31 0.85
N VAL A 170 -0.88 -13.54 -0.12
CA VAL A 170 0.52 -13.91 0.14
C VAL A 170 1.27 -12.76 0.81
N ALA A 171 1.10 -11.52 0.33
CA ALA A 171 1.68 -10.33 0.96
C ALA A 171 1.16 -10.12 2.40
N LEU A 172 -0.13 -10.38 2.64
CA LEU A 172 -0.73 -10.38 3.97
C LEU A 172 -0.10 -11.46 4.85
N GLY A 173 0.06 -12.69 4.35
CA GLY A 173 0.74 -13.77 5.06
C GLY A 173 2.18 -13.41 5.45
N ILE A 174 2.93 -12.80 4.53
CA ILE A 174 4.30 -12.29 4.80
C ILE A 174 4.26 -11.22 5.88
N SER A 175 3.34 -10.26 5.80
CA SER A 175 3.17 -9.20 6.80
C SER A 175 2.81 -9.73 8.18
N LEU A 176 1.96 -10.76 8.26
CA LEU A 176 1.60 -11.43 9.52
C LEU A 176 2.79 -12.17 10.11
N LEU A 177 3.55 -12.91 9.31
CA LEU A 177 4.77 -13.58 9.76
C LEU A 177 5.82 -12.57 10.24
N ALA A 178 6.00 -11.47 9.50
CA ALA A 178 6.88 -10.39 9.92
C ALA A 178 6.41 -9.77 11.25
N SER A 179 5.10 -9.62 11.47
CA SER A 179 4.54 -9.12 12.74
C SER A 179 4.84 -10.04 13.92
N VAL A 180 4.80 -11.37 13.72
CA VAL A 180 5.21 -12.34 14.74
C VAL A 180 6.69 -12.20 15.06
N VAL A 181 7.54 -12.09 14.04
CA VAL A 181 9.00 -11.89 14.20
C VAL A 181 9.28 -10.57 14.93
N VAL A 182 8.61 -9.49 14.55
CA VAL A 182 8.72 -8.18 15.22
C VAL A 182 8.28 -8.25 16.68
N GLY A 183 7.19 -8.97 16.97
CA GLY A 183 6.74 -9.22 18.35
C GLY A 183 7.80 -9.94 19.18
N ALA A 184 8.41 -10.99 18.62
CA ALA A 184 9.49 -11.72 19.28
C ALA A 184 10.75 -10.87 19.47
N LEU A 185 11.12 -10.05 18.47
CA LEU A 185 12.25 -9.14 18.55
C LEU A 185 12.07 -8.07 19.63
N ASN A 186 10.86 -7.51 19.76
CA ASN A 186 10.55 -6.51 20.78
C ASN A 186 10.57 -7.07 22.22
N ALA A 187 10.53 -8.40 22.40
CA ALA A 187 10.71 -9.02 23.71
C ALA A 187 12.16 -8.85 24.24
N VAL A 188 13.11 -8.52 23.37
CA VAL A 188 14.52 -8.30 23.73
C VAL A 188 14.93 -6.88 23.32
N VAL A 189 15.51 -6.10 24.24
CA VAL A 189 15.90 -4.69 23.99
C VAL A 189 16.79 -4.55 22.74
N VAL A 190 17.73 -5.46 22.54
CA VAL A 190 18.60 -5.48 21.35
C VAL A 190 17.85 -5.89 20.08
N GLY A 191 16.83 -6.74 20.20
CA GLY A 191 16.00 -7.19 19.08
C GLY A 191 15.19 -6.05 18.46
N ALA A 192 14.78 -5.05 19.25
CA ALA A 192 14.07 -3.87 18.76
C ALA A 192 14.85 -3.12 17.66
N VAL A 193 16.19 -3.13 17.68
CA VAL A 193 17.04 -2.51 16.66
C VAL A 193 16.90 -3.20 15.30
N LEU A 194 16.55 -4.49 15.28
CA LEU A 194 16.38 -5.27 14.04
C LEU A 194 15.00 -5.11 13.40
N VAL A 195 14.03 -4.55 14.12
CA VAL A 195 12.63 -4.40 13.65
C VAL A 195 12.54 -3.65 12.31
N PRO A 196 13.21 -2.50 12.11
CA PRO A 196 13.14 -1.77 10.84
C PRO A 196 13.63 -2.60 9.65
N PHE A 197 14.68 -3.41 9.83
CA PHE A 197 15.23 -4.27 8.79
C PHE A 197 14.24 -5.38 8.39
N VAL A 198 13.57 -5.98 9.38
CA VAL A 198 12.51 -6.99 9.13
C VAL A 198 11.32 -6.37 8.42
N VAL A 199 10.90 -5.18 8.83
CA VAL A 199 9.78 -4.45 8.19
C VAL A 199 10.12 -4.10 6.75
N PHE A 200 11.32 -3.58 6.49
CA PHE A 200 11.77 -3.30 5.12
C PHE A 200 11.76 -4.57 4.26
N TYR A 201 12.36 -5.65 4.76
CA TYR A 201 12.39 -6.94 4.08
C TYR A 201 10.98 -7.44 3.73
N ALA A 202 10.05 -7.37 4.69
CA ALA A 202 8.67 -7.81 4.50
C ALA A 202 7.93 -6.97 3.45
N ASN A 203 8.18 -5.65 3.39
CA ASN A 203 7.59 -4.77 2.38
C ASN A 203 8.06 -5.14 0.96
N VAL A 204 9.36 -5.38 0.78
CA VAL A 204 9.92 -5.77 -0.53
C VAL A 204 9.45 -7.18 -0.94
N ALA A 205 9.38 -8.12 0.00
CA ALA A 205 8.82 -9.45 -0.26
C ALA A 205 7.31 -9.38 -0.60
N GLY A 206 6.54 -8.56 0.13
CA GLY A 206 5.11 -8.36 -0.11
C GLY A 206 4.82 -7.74 -1.48
N VAL A 207 5.61 -6.73 -1.88
CA VAL A 207 5.44 -6.11 -3.20
C VAL A 207 5.79 -7.08 -4.33
N HIS A 208 6.78 -7.97 -4.13
CA HIS A 208 7.04 -9.05 -5.06
C HIS A 208 5.85 -9.98 -5.23
N ALA A 209 5.22 -10.43 -4.14
CA ALA A 209 4.04 -11.30 -4.22
C ALA A 209 2.89 -10.67 -5.02
N ILE A 210 2.65 -9.37 -4.85
CA ILE A 210 1.62 -8.64 -5.58
C ILE A 210 2.03 -8.44 -7.05
N GLY A 211 3.25 -7.95 -7.29
CA GLY A 211 3.77 -7.67 -8.63
C GLY A 211 3.82 -8.93 -9.50
N SER A 212 4.34 -10.04 -8.98
CA SER A 212 4.44 -11.31 -9.71
C SER A 212 3.07 -11.86 -10.07
N ALA A 213 2.08 -11.71 -9.18
CA ALA A 213 0.73 -12.21 -9.41
C ALA A 213 -0.03 -11.40 -10.48
N VAL A 214 0.26 -10.10 -10.60
CA VAL A 214 -0.39 -9.21 -11.57
C VAL A 214 0.33 -9.18 -12.91
N ARG A 215 1.62 -9.52 -12.97
CA ARG A 215 2.43 -9.50 -14.20
C ARG A 215 1.81 -10.31 -15.34
N GLU A 216 1.11 -11.40 -15.03
CA GLU A 216 0.44 -12.27 -16.01
C GLU A 216 -0.90 -11.69 -16.53
N MET A 217 -1.39 -10.60 -15.95
CA MET A 217 -2.63 -9.98 -16.38
C MET A 217 -2.39 -9.04 -17.58
N PRO A 218 -3.23 -9.09 -18.62
CA PRO A 218 -3.25 -8.07 -19.67
C PRO A 218 -3.45 -6.67 -19.07
N ALA A 219 -2.78 -5.66 -19.62
CA ALA A 219 -3.11 -4.27 -19.32
C ALA A 219 -4.53 -3.99 -19.84
N VAL A 220 -5.23 -3.04 -19.23
CA VAL A 220 -6.50 -2.58 -19.78
C VAL A 220 -6.14 -1.78 -21.02
N GLU A 221 -6.35 -2.36 -22.20
CA GLU A 221 -6.28 -1.59 -23.43
C GLU A 221 -7.38 -0.52 -23.35
N ASP A 222 -6.99 0.74 -23.55
CA ASP A 222 -7.93 1.77 -23.92
C ASP A 222 -8.69 1.28 -25.16
N GLY A 223 -10.01 1.47 -25.17
CA GLY A 223 -10.88 1.00 -26.25
C GLY A 223 -10.45 1.51 -27.63
N PRO A 224 -11.11 1.05 -28.71
CA PRO A 224 -10.63 1.11 -30.10
C PRO A 224 -10.65 2.50 -30.75
N ASP A 225 -10.06 3.51 -30.10
CA ASP A 225 -9.84 4.86 -30.64
C ASP A 225 -8.36 5.12 -30.97
N ALA A 226 -7.55 4.07 -31.08
CA ALA A 226 -6.29 4.17 -31.80
C ALA A 226 -6.60 4.41 -33.28
N PRO A 227 -6.17 5.54 -33.89
CA PRO A 227 -6.40 5.77 -35.30
C PRO A 227 -5.74 4.63 -36.07
N THR A 228 -6.55 3.82 -36.74
CA THR A 228 -6.10 2.80 -37.67
C THR A 228 -5.25 3.48 -38.73
N GLY A 229 -3.92 3.33 -38.61
CA GLY A 229 -3.00 3.67 -39.68
C GLY A 229 -3.44 2.95 -40.94
N GLN A 230 -3.85 3.72 -41.95
CA GLN A 230 -4.17 3.19 -43.27
C GLN A 230 -2.95 2.43 -43.83
N PRO A 231 -3.14 1.26 -44.46
CA PRO A 231 -2.06 0.63 -45.19
C PRO A 231 -1.75 1.48 -46.43
N VAL A 232 -0.50 1.95 -46.51
CA VAL A 232 0.08 2.51 -47.73
C VAL A 232 0.16 1.39 -48.77
N ALA A 233 -0.57 1.56 -49.87
CA ALA A 233 -0.35 0.84 -51.12
C ALA A 233 0.69 1.60 -51.97
#